data_AF-A0A9E7FBQ9-F1
#
_entry.id   AF-A0A9E7FBQ9-F1
#
_cell.length_a   1.000
_cell.length_b   1.000
_cell.length_c   1.000
_cell.angle_alpha   90.00
_cell.angle_beta   90.00
_cell.angle_gamma   90.00
#
_symmetry.space_group_name_H-M   'P 1'
#
loop_
_entity.id
_entity.type
_entity.pdbx_description
1 polymer ?
#
loop_
_entity_poly.entity_id
_entity_poly.type
_entity_poly.pdbx_seq_one_letter_code
_entity_poly.pdbx_strand_id
1 'polypeptide(L)'
;MTTSGPLLLFANAKLKRQSRHSSVRVKWLSHYSSAQQILLVGEGDFSFSLALANAFGSADNLVATSLDSYDDLLRKYSKAKSNLKSLRKMGATALHGVDATTMKSHGDRTTRRFDRIVFDFPHAGFRGQEFEKPMIQYAP
;
A
#
# COMPACT_ATOMS: atom_id res chain seq x y z
N MET A 1 -32.96 13.87 -45.64
CA MET A 1 -31.51 14.04 -45.37
C MET A 1 -31.41 14.88 -44.10
N THR A 2 -31.50 14.28 -42.90
CA THR A 2 -30.38 13.79 -42.07
C THR A 2 -29.36 14.92 -41.82
N THR A 3 -29.22 15.44 -40.60
CA THR A 3 -28.45 14.77 -39.54
C THR A 3 -28.86 15.26 -38.13
N SER A 4 -29.26 14.32 -37.29
CA SER A 4 -29.35 14.48 -35.84
C SER A 4 -28.22 13.67 -35.20
N GLY A 5 -27.35 14.33 -34.41
CA GLY A 5 -26.25 13.75 -33.63
C GLY A 5 -24.99 14.65 -33.68
N PRO A 6 -24.19 14.81 -32.59
CA PRO A 6 -23.88 13.83 -31.55
C PRO A 6 -23.94 14.31 -30.07
N LEU A 7 -24.57 15.46 -29.77
CA LEU A 7 -24.53 16.03 -28.40
C LEU A 7 -25.24 15.17 -27.33
N LEU A 8 -26.23 14.35 -27.71
CA LEU A 8 -26.92 13.42 -26.80
C LEU A 8 -26.09 12.18 -26.42
N LEU A 9 -25.01 11.86 -27.15
CA LEU A 9 -24.18 10.70 -26.85
C LEU A 9 -23.16 10.98 -25.73
N PHE A 10 -22.69 12.23 -25.63
CA PHE A 10 -21.73 12.63 -24.58
C PHE A 10 -22.39 12.87 -23.23
N ALA A 11 -23.63 13.36 -23.20
CA ALA A 11 -24.39 13.49 -21.96
C ALA A 11 -24.73 12.11 -21.35
N ASN A 12 -25.03 11.12 -22.20
CA ASN A 12 -25.35 9.76 -21.75
C ASN A 12 -24.12 8.94 -21.32
N ALA A 13 -22.93 9.23 -21.85
CA ALA A 13 -21.69 8.60 -21.37
C ALA A 13 -21.32 9.06 -19.94
N LYS A 14 -21.67 10.31 -19.57
CA LYS A 14 -21.41 10.86 -18.23
C LYS A 14 -22.44 10.40 -17.19
N LEU A 15 -23.66 10.04 -17.62
CA LEU A 15 -24.74 9.53 -16.77
C LEU A 15 -24.82 8.00 -16.67
N LYS A 16 -24.02 7.24 -17.45
CA LYS A 16 -23.91 5.78 -17.33
C LYS A 16 -22.68 5.29 -16.58
N ARG A 17 -22.02 6.13 -15.77
CA ARG A 17 -21.33 5.63 -14.57
C ARG A 17 -22.39 5.40 -13.49
N GLN A 18 -23.34 4.52 -13.80
CA GLN A 18 -24.20 3.89 -12.81
C GLN A 18 -23.23 3.23 -11.84
N SER A 19 -23.04 3.93 -10.73
CA SER A 19 -22.59 3.40 -9.46
C SER A 19 -23.24 2.03 -9.31
N ARG A 20 -22.45 0.99 -9.62
CA ARG A 20 -22.67 -0.36 -9.10
C ARG A 20 -22.52 -0.20 -7.60
N HIS A 21 -23.58 0.27 -6.96
CA HIS A 21 -23.70 0.30 -5.52
C HIS A 21 -24.00 -1.13 -5.06
N SER A 22 -23.08 -2.06 -5.37
CA SER A 22 -22.83 -3.14 -4.44
C SER A 22 -22.43 -2.43 -3.16
N SER A 23 -23.26 -2.49 -2.13
CA SER A 23 -22.89 -2.02 -0.81
C SER A 23 -21.56 -2.68 -0.45
N VAL A 24 -20.44 -1.97 -0.61
CA VAL A 24 -19.12 -2.50 -0.26
C VAL A 24 -19.15 -2.62 1.25
N ARG A 25 -19.45 -3.83 1.75
CA ARG A 25 -19.41 -4.10 3.18
C ARG A 25 -17.99 -3.81 3.65
N VAL A 26 -17.88 -2.89 4.59
CA VAL A 26 -16.60 -2.57 5.25
C VAL A 26 -16.08 -3.82 5.92
N LYS A 27 -14.86 -4.22 5.58
CA LYS A 27 -14.18 -5.36 6.19
C LYS A 27 -13.31 -4.87 7.33
N TRP A 28 -13.30 -5.62 8.42
CA TRP A 28 -12.51 -5.33 9.61
C TRP A 28 -11.54 -6.47 9.88
N LEU A 29 -10.29 -6.12 10.17
CA LEU A 29 -9.25 -7.04 10.64
C LEU A 29 -8.65 -6.45 11.91
N SER A 30 -9.17 -6.88 13.07
CA SER A 30 -8.85 -6.32 14.38
C SER A 30 -9.01 -4.78 14.38
N HIS A 31 -7.90 -4.07 14.27
CA HIS A 31 -7.78 -2.63 14.36
C HIS A 31 -7.81 -1.91 13.00
N TYR A 32 -7.83 -2.68 11.91
CA TYR A 32 -7.79 -2.17 10.55
C TYR A 32 -9.15 -2.30 9.87
N SER A 33 -9.55 -1.28 9.15
CA SER A 33 -10.79 -1.24 8.38
C SER A 33 -10.53 -0.94 6.92
N SER A 34 -11.25 -1.59 6.01
CA SER A 34 -11.18 -1.29 4.57
C SER A 34 -11.68 0.12 4.22
N ALA A 35 -12.25 0.86 5.18
CA ALA A 35 -12.67 2.26 5.02
C ALA A 35 -11.59 3.27 5.45
N GLN A 36 -10.53 2.84 6.15
CA GLN A 36 -9.46 3.72 6.63
C GLN A 36 -8.42 3.97 5.54
N GLN A 37 -7.86 5.18 5.46
CA GLN A 37 -6.61 5.44 4.75
C GLN A 37 -5.43 4.99 5.63
N ILE A 38 -4.65 4.02 5.14
CA ILE A 38 -3.59 3.37 5.92
C ILE A 38 -2.24 3.60 5.26
N LEU A 39 -1.29 4.13 6.05
CA LEU A 39 0.12 4.22 5.68
C LEU A 39 0.88 3.07 6.37
N LEU A 40 1.56 2.24 5.58
CA LEU A 40 2.48 1.22 6.07
C LEU A 40 3.91 1.71 5.88
N VAL A 41 4.67 1.72 6.97
CA VAL A 41 6.02 2.29 7.04
C VAL A 41 7.04 1.18 7.22
N GLY A 42 8.12 1.24 6.46
CA GLY A 42 9.26 0.32 6.64
C GLY A 42 9.00 -1.10 6.16
N GLU A 43 8.18 -1.29 5.12
CA GLU A 43 7.99 -2.60 4.52
C GLU A 43 9.32 -3.12 3.94
N GLY A 44 9.68 -4.35 4.29
CA GLY A 44 10.72 -5.13 3.61
C GLY A 44 10.17 -5.72 2.32
N ASP A 45 9.69 -6.96 2.36
CA ASP A 45 9.20 -7.66 1.18
C ASP A 45 7.74 -7.35 0.77
N PHE A 46 7.07 -6.40 1.43
CA PHE A 46 5.66 -6.00 1.22
C PHE A 46 4.62 -7.11 1.51
N SER A 47 5.01 -8.20 2.17
CA SER A 47 4.09 -9.30 2.47
C SER A 47 2.97 -8.90 3.42
N PHE A 48 3.26 -8.08 4.43
CA PHE A 48 2.25 -7.59 5.37
C PHE A 48 1.20 -6.72 4.67
N SER A 49 1.63 -5.74 3.87
CA SER A 49 0.73 -4.93 3.04
C SER A 49 -0.14 -5.79 2.12
N LEU A 50 0.44 -6.83 1.50
CA LEU A 50 -0.31 -7.74 0.63
C LEU A 50 -1.32 -8.60 1.41
N ALA A 51 -0.98 -9.07 2.60
CA ALA A 51 -1.90 -9.80 3.46
C ALA A 51 -3.10 -8.92 3.86
N LEU A 52 -2.86 -7.67 4.24
CA LEU A 52 -3.91 -6.71 4.58
C LEU A 52 -4.79 -6.39 3.36
N ALA A 53 -4.19 -6.16 2.20
CA ALA A 53 -4.90 -5.97 0.94
C ALA A 53 -5.81 -7.16 0.60
N ASN A 54 -5.33 -8.38 0.77
CA ASN A 54 -6.12 -9.60 0.55
C ASN A 54 -7.29 -9.72 1.52
N ALA A 55 -7.09 -9.40 2.81
CA ALA A 55 -8.16 -9.37 3.79
C ALA A 55 -9.26 -8.36 3.41
N PHE A 56 -8.87 -7.19 2.91
CA PHE A 56 -9.80 -6.18 2.41
C PHE A 56 -10.39 -6.52 1.04
N GLY A 57 -9.69 -7.31 0.23
CA GLY A 57 -10.04 -7.59 -1.17
C GLY A 57 -9.77 -6.41 -2.12
N SER A 58 -9.12 -5.36 -1.64
CA SER A 58 -8.62 -4.20 -2.38
C SER A 58 -7.48 -3.57 -1.57
N ALA A 59 -6.63 -2.80 -2.23
CA ALA A 59 -5.58 -2.00 -1.63
C ALA A 59 -5.68 -0.51 -1.97
N ASP A 60 -6.80 -0.04 -2.53
CA ASP A 60 -6.98 1.37 -2.95
C ASP A 60 -6.74 2.38 -1.82
N ASN A 61 -6.94 1.95 -0.58
CA ASN A 61 -6.79 2.72 0.65
C ASN A 61 -5.40 2.56 1.31
N LEU A 62 -4.48 1.81 0.69
CA LEU A 62 -3.16 1.51 1.25
C LEU A 62 -2.05 2.30 0.55
N VAL A 63 -1.18 2.91 1.34
CA VAL A 63 0.11 3.43 0.91
C VAL A 63 1.20 2.64 1.64
N ALA A 64 1.95 1.82 0.92
CA ALA A 64 3.03 1.01 1.48
C ALA A 64 4.39 1.63 1.14
N THR A 65 5.27 1.76 2.12
CA THR A 65 6.55 2.45 1.97
C THR A 65 7.71 1.60 2.48
N SER A 66 8.82 1.60 1.76
CA SER A 66 10.08 0.97 2.18
C SER A 66 11.18 2.01 2.36
N LEU A 67 12.07 1.79 3.34
CA LEU A 67 13.31 2.56 3.45
C LEU A 67 14.27 2.22 2.30
N ASP A 68 14.35 0.94 1.96
CA ASP A 68 15.15 0.45 0.84
C ASP A 68 14.65 0.99 -0.50
N SER A 69 15.59 1.18 -1.44
CA SER A 69 15.28 1.46 -2.83
C SER A 69 14.62 0.24 -3.49
N TYR A 70 13.97 0.45 -4.65
CA TYR A 70 13.35 -0.66 -5.37
C TYR A 70 14.36 -1.75 -5.74
N ASP A 71 15.56 -1.38 -6.19
CA ASP A 71 16.59 -2.34 -6.59
C ASP A 71 17.16 -3.11 -5.39
N ASP A 72 17.34 -2.43 -4.25
CA ASP A 72 17.79 -3.08 -3.01
C ASP A 72 16.77 -4.09 -2.52
N LEU A 73 15.48 -3.77 -2.58
CA LEU A 73 14.41 -4.69 -2.22
C LEU A 73 14.45 -5.97 -3.06
N LEU A 74 14.62 -5.84 -4.37
CA LEU A 74 14.67 -7.00 -5.26
C LEU A 74 15.88 -7.89 -5.02
N ARG A 75 16.97 -7.31 -4.52
CA ARG A 75 18.20 -8.05 -4.17
C ARG A 75 18.10 -8.72 -2.80
N LYS A 76 17.51 -8.04 -1.81
CA LYS A 76 17.40 -8.52 -0.42
C LYS A 76 16.27 -9.53 -0.22
N TYR A 77 15.14 -9.33 -0.90
CA TYR A 77 13.90 -10.05 -0.64
C TYR A 77 13.39 -10.74 -1.91
N SER A 78 13.53 -12.07 -1.97
CA SER A 78 13.15 -12.88 -3.14
C SER A 78 11.68 -12.72 -3.55
N LYS A 79 10.78 -12.42 -2.59
CA LYS A 79 9.34 -12.24 -2.83
C LYS A 79 8.91 -10.78 -3.08
N ALA A 80 9.79 -9.79 -2.88
CA ALA A 80 9.41 -8.38 -3.00
C ALA A 80 8.80 -8.07 -4.39
N LYS A 81 9.39 -8.60 -5.47
CA LYS A 81 8.89 -8.37 -6.83
C LYS A 81 7.45 -8.86 -7.02
N SER A 82 7.17 -10.10 -6.61
CA SER A 82 5.85 -10.70 -6.76
C SER A 82 4.83 -10.02 -5.85
N ASN A 83 5.22 -9.69 -4.62
CA ASN A 83 4.34 -9.03 -3.67
C ASN A 83 3.97 -7.62 -4.15
N LEU A 84 4.95 -6.82 -4.56
CA LEU A 84 4.72 -5.48 -5.12
C LEU A 84 3.83 -5.51 -6.36
N LYS A 85 4.06 -6.47 -7.27
CA LYS A 85 3.23 -6.64 -8.47
C LYS A 85 1.77 -6.90 -8.10
N SER A 86 1.52 -7.83 -7.18
CA SER A 86 0.17 -8.16 -6.73
C SER A 86 -0.47 -6.98 -6.00
N LEU A 87 0.27 -6.34 -5.10
CA LEU A 87 -0.20 -5.21 -4.30
C LEU A 87 -0.60 -4.01 -5.17
N ARG A 88 0.23 -3.65 -6.18
CA ARG A 88 -0.10 -2.61 -7.16
C ARG A 88 -1.31 -2.99 -8.01
N LYS A 89 -1.43 -4.26 -8.41
CA LYS A 89 -2.61 -4.76 -9.15
C LYS A 89 -3.91 -4.63 -8.34
N MET A 90 -3.81 -4.69 -7.01
CA MET A 90 -4.93 -4.49 -6.09
C MET A 90 -5.25 -3.01 -5.78
N GLY A 91 -4.49 -2.06 -6.34
CA GLY A 91 -4.76 -0.62 -6.22
C GLY A 91 -3.86 0.13 -5.24
N ALA A 92 -2.91 -0.54 -4.58
CA ALA A 92 -2.07 0.13 -3.61
C ALA A 92 -1.08 1.10 -4.25
N THR A 93 -0.75 2.16 -3.50
CA THR A 93 0.42 2.98 -3.79
C THR A 93 1.62 2.40 -3.06
N ALA A 94 2.66 1.96 -3.79
CA ALA A 94 3.92 1.54 -3.20
C ALA A 94 5.04 2.52 -3.54
N LEU A 95 5.71 3.04 -2.50
CA LEU A 95 6.81 4.00 -2.58
C LEU A 95 8.09 3.41 -1.97
N HIS A 96 9.23 3.80 -2.52
CA HIS A 96 10.55 3.28 -2.14
C HIS A 96 11.50 4.41 -1.76
N GLY A 97 12.57 4.10 -1.02
CA GLY A 97 13.53 5.12 -0.56
C GLY A 97 12.90 6.12 0.41
N VAL A 98 11.91 5.69 1.20
CA VAL A 98 11.15 6.58 2.09
C VAL A 98 11.75 6.53 3.48
N ASP A 99 12.46 7.59 3.83
CA ASP A 99 12.91 7.79 5.21
C ASP A 99 11.77 8.40 6.04
N ALA A 100 11.22 7.59 6.94
CA ALA A 100 10.14 7.99 7.84
C ALA A 100 10.51 9.16 8.76
N THR A 101 11.81 9.35 9.05
CA THR A 101 12.31 10.42 9.93
C THR A 101 12.25 11.79 9.25
N THR A 102 12.33 11.83 7.92
CA THR A 102 12.33 13.05 7.10
C THR A 102 11.01 13.28 6.38
N MET A 103 10.02 12.41 6.54
CA MET A 103 8.74 12.53 5.83
C MET A 103 8.08 13.89 6.02
N LYS A 104 8.13 14.50 7.22
CA LYS A 104 7.52 15.82 7.51
C LYS A 104 8.02 16.96 6.61
N SER A 105 9.25 16.88 6.11
CA SER A 105 9.86 17.93 5.29
C SER A 105 9.56 17.83 3.79
N HIS A 106 8.94 16.74 3.33
CA HIS A 106 8.60 16.57 1.92
C HIS A 106 7.15 17.05 1.65
N GLY A 107 7.03 18.30 1.19
CA GLY A 107 5.76 19.05 1.05
C GLY A 107 4.68 18.41 0.17
N ASP A 108 5.03 17.54 -0.78
CA ASP A 108 4.05 16.90 -1.67
C ASP A 108 3.54 15.54 -1.19
N ARG A 109 4.26 14.87 -0.27
CA ARG A 109 3.93 13.53 0.24
C ARG A 109 3.22 13.57 1.60
N THR A 110 3.20 14.74 2.23
CA THR A 110 2.71 15.00 3.61
C THR A 110 1.29 15.55 3.67
N THR A 111 0.70 15.91 2.54
CA THR A 111 -0.66 16.50 2.50
C THR A 111 -1.77 15.46 2.61
N ARG A 112 -1.45 14.16 2.43
CA ARG A 112 -2.41 13.08 2.61
C ARG A 112 -2.54 12.74 4.10
N ARG A 113 -3.75 12.86 4.63
CA ARG A 113 -4.09 12.39 5.98
C ARG A 113 -4.33 10.88 5.96
N PHE A 114 -3.82 10.20 6.98
CA PHE A 114 -4.02 8.78 7.20
C PHE A 114 -4.75 8.57 8.52
N ASP A 115 -5.73 7.66 8.52
CA ASP A 115 -6.43 7.25 9.73
C ASP A 115 -5.57 6.31 10.58
N ARG A 116 -4.68 5.55 9.94
CA ARG A 116 -3.74 4.63 10.59
C ARG A 116 -2.35 4.75 9.97
N ILE A 117 -1.34 4.75 10.82
CA ILE A 117 0.06 4.56 10.45
C ILE A 117 0.51 3.27 11.12
N VAL A 118 1.06 2.35 10.32
CA VAL A 118 1.47 1.01 10.75
C VAL A 118 2.98 0.90 10.61
N PHE A 119 3.65 0.50 11.70
CA PHE A 119 5.09 0.29 11.76
C PHE A 119 5.36 -0.94 12.65
N ASP A 120 5.25 -2.13 12.04
CA ASP A 120 5.12 -3.39 12.79
C ASP A 120 6.47 -4.05 13.15
N PHE A 121 7.54 -3.71 12.43
CA PHE A 121 8.83 -4.39 12.58
C PHE A 121 9.98 -3.39 12.75
N PRO A 122 10.04 -2.63 13.86
CA PRO A 122 11.18 -1.78 14.14
C PRO A 122 12.43 -2.65 14.27
N HIS A 123 13.40 -2.43 13.38
CA HIS A 123 14.69 -3.08 13.48
C HIS A 123 15.40 -2.59 14.75
N ALA A 124 15.64 -3.46 15.73
CA ALA A 124 16.22 -3.09 17.04
C ALA A 124 17.75 -2.83 16.99
N GLY A 125 18.28 -2.38 15.85
CA GLY A 125 19.67 -1.96 15.71
C GLY A 125 20.72 -3.07 15.53
N PHE A 126 20.32 -4.32 15.31
CA PHE A 126 21.27 -5.41 15.06
C PHE A 126 21.99 -5.26 13.70
N ARG A 127 23.18 -5.86 13.56
CA ARG A 127 23.90 -5.94 12.29
C ARG A 127 23.94 -7.41 11.88
N GLY A 128 23.10 -7.80 10.92
CA GLY A 128 22.99 -9.18 10.42
C GLY A 128 21.90 -9.30 9.35
N GLN A 129 21.99 -10.30 8.48
CA GLN A 129 20.92 -10.61 7.52
C GLN A 129 19.83 -11.43 8.21
N GLU A 130 18.55 -11.20 7.88
CA GLU A 130 17.39 -11.87 8.50
C GLU A 130 17.43 -13.41 8.42
N PHE A 131 18.25 -13.98 7.53
CA PHE A 131 18.40 -15.43 7.33
C PHE A 131 19.47 -16.08 8.23
N GLU A 132 20.20 -15.31 9.04
CA GLU A 132 21.18 -15.83 9.99
C GLU A 132 20.49 -16.19 11.34
N LYS A 133 20.53 -17.47 11.72
CA LYS A 133 19.96 -18.01 12.99
C LYS A 133 20.90 -17.79 14.20
N PRO A 134 20.36 -17.70 15.43
CA PRO A 134 19.44 -16.68 15.94
C PRO A 134 20.23 -15.52 16.57
N MET A 135 19.84 -14.29 16.25
CA MET A 135 20.45 -13.05 16.73
C MET A 135 20.06 -12.65 18.17
N ILE A 136 19.45 -13.57 18.93
CA ILE A 136 19.20 -13.39 20.36
C ILE A 136 20.23 -14.22 21.12
N GLN A 137 21.39 -13.62 21.37
CA GLN A 137 22.22 -14.07 22.49
C GLN A 137 21.60 -13.48 23.76
N TYR A 138 21.14 -14.36 24.65
CA TYR A 138 20.89 -13.99 26.03
C TYR A 138 22.18 -13.38 26.58
N ALA A 139 22.16 -12.10 26.92
CA ALA A 139 23.20 -11.49 27.72
C ALA A 139 23.20 -12.16 29.12
N PRO A 140 24.38 -12.30 29.77
CA PRO A 140 24.56 -13.12 30.97
C PRO A 140 23.71 -12.69 32.17
#